data_AF-A0AAU7DER8-F1
#
_entry.id   AF-A0AAU7DER8-F1
#
_cell.length_a   1.000
_cell.length_b   1.000
_cell.length_c   1.000
_cell.angle_alpha   90.00
_cell.angle_beta   90.00
_cell.angle_gamma   90.00
#
_symmetry.space_group_name_H-M   'P 1'
#
loop_
_entity.id
_entity.type
_entity.pdbx_description
1 polymer ?
#
loop_
_entity_poly.entity_id
_entity_poly.type
_entity_poly.pdbx_seq_one_letter_code
_entity_poly.pdbx_strand_id
1 'polypeptide(L)'
;MRLKICSFLLMGVAVTAYAREPHHYQSGKLLQMASVPCGMAEKDAKTITGELLGTDSSHKKTEEVLCQEYVLESETVTYRIRPKDDKHPALLPVGQAAQFFLEKDKMKLRVEDLDNKDREYIVVSMMPRETATADAQPQRTKLQ
;
A
#
# COMPACT_ATOMS: atom_id res chain seq x y z
N MET A 1 41.13 42.63 -42.23
CA MET A 1 39.82 42.99 -41.64
C MET A 1 38.99 41.72 -41.60
N ARG A 2 39.05 40.94 -40.51
CA ARG A 2 38.25 41.09 -39.27
C ARG A 2 36.76 41.08 -39.61
N LEU A 3 36.12 39.92 -39.49
CA LEU A 3 35.39 39.46 -38.29
C LEU A 3 34.02 40.15 -38.22
N LYS A 4 32.95 39.36 -37.96
CA LYS A 4 31.50 39.64 -38.11
C LYS A 4 31.04 39.10 -39.47
N ILE A 5 30.17 38.12 -39.63
CA ILE A 5 28.90 37.85 -38.96
C ILE A 5 28.61 36.34 -39.15
N CYS A 6 28.99 35.47 -38.21
CA CYS A 6 28.51 34.08 -38.14
C CYS A 6 28.21 33.68 -36.69
N SER A 7 27.82 34.65 -35.86
CA SER A 7 27.52 34.42 -34.45
C SER A 7 26.10 34.86 -34.18
N PHE A 8 25.11 34.04 -34.53
CA PHE A 8 23.75 34.14 -34.01
C PHE A 8 22.96 32.83 -34.25
N LEU A 9 23.57 31.67 -33.95
CA LEU A 9 22.83 30.40 -34.02
C LEU A 9 23.24 29.37 -32.97
N LEU A 10 23.62 29.79 -31.75
CA LEU A 10 24.11 28.87 -30.71
C LEU A 10 23.62 29.18 -29.29
N MET A 11 22.44 29.76 -29.12
CA MET A 11 21.82 29.81 -27.80
C MET A 11 20.37 29.37 -27.87
N GLY A 12 20.04 28.27 -27.20
CA GLY A 12 18.66 27.90 -26.94
C GLY A 12 18.33 26.41 -26.93
N VAL A 13 19.27 25.50 -26.65
CA VAL A 13 18.85 24.16 -26.20
C VAL A 13 18.54 24.26 -24.71
N ALA A 14 17.34 24.76 -24.39
CA ALA A 14 16.78 24.62 -23.06
C ALA A 14 16.39 23.15 -22.89
N VAL A 15 17.33 22.35 -22.38
CA VAL A 15 17.02 21.00 -21.88
C VAL A 15 16.18 21.19 -20.62
N THR A 16 14.86 21.28 -20.77
CA THR A 16 13.94 21.06 -19.66
C THR A 16 13.80 19.56 -19.45
N ALA A 17 14.89 18.93 -18.97
CA ALA A 17 14.79 17.64 -18.33
C ALA A 17 14.04 17.86 -17.02
N TYR A 18 12.71 17.85 -17.08
CA TYR A 18 11.87 17.58 -15.91
C TYR A 18 12.14 16.13 -15.51
N ALA A 19 13.28 15.91 -14.84
CA ALA A 19 13.51 14.68 -14.12
C ALA A 19 12.47 14.68 -12.99
N ARG A 20 11.39 13.90 -13.17
CA ARG A 20 10.50 13.57 -12.06
C ARG A 20 11.39 13.01 -10.95
N GLU A 21 11.40 13.66 -9.78
CA GLU A 21 12.16 13.19 -8.64
C GLU A 21 11.84 11.70 -8.44
N PRO A 22 12.85 10.81 -8.47
CA PRO A 22 12.60 9.39 -8.35
C PRO A 22 12.02 9.13 -6.96
N HIS A 23 10.87 8.47 -6.90
CA HIS A 23 10.33 8.00 -5.64
C HIS A 23 11.37 7.09 -4.96
N HIS A 24 11.64 7.35 -3.69
CA HIS A 24 12.57 6.54 -2.91
C HIS A 24 11.94 5.18 -2.60
N TYR A 25 12.22 4.20 -3.44
CA TYR A 25 11.80 2.81 -3.23
C TYR A 25 12.54 2.22 -2.03
N GLN A 26 11.77 1.64 -1.12
CA GLN A 26 12.21 0.80 -0.02
C GLN A 26 12.03 -0.66 -0.40
N SER A 27 12.82 -1.53 0.22
CA SER A 27 12.71 -2.98 0.03
C SER A 27 11.98 -3.61 1.21
N GLY A 28 11.19 -4.65 0.93
CA GLY A 28 10.52 -5.45 1.93
C GLY A 28 10.20 -6.86 1.43
N LYS A 29 9.66 -7.69 2.31
CA LYS A 29 9.27 -9.06 2.02
C LYS A 29 7.82 -9.30 2.43
N LEU A 30 7.06 -9.93 1.54
CA LEU A 30 5.70 -10.37 1.85
C LEU A 30 5.77 -11.61 2.74
N LEU A 31 5.37 -11.49 4.00
CA LEU A 31 5.46 -12.58 4.97
C LEU A 31 4.20 -13.44 5.01
N GLN A 32 3.04 -12.82 4.85
CA GLN A 32 1.76 -13.51 5.05
C GLN A 32 0.65 -12.83 4.26
N MET A 33 -0.35 -13.62 3.90
CA MET A 33 -1.67 -13.19 3.45
C MET A 33 -2.72 -13.80 4.39
N ALA A 34 -3.69 -13.00 4.82
CA ALA A 34 -4.82 -13.45 5.62
C ALA A 34 -6.12 -12.82 5.14
N SER A 35 -7.24 -13.51 5.38
CA SER A 35 -8.58 -12.96 5.24
C SER A 35 -9.03 -12.46 6.61
N VAL A 36 -9.29 -11.17 6.73
CA VAL A 36 -9.61 -10.51 8.01
C VAL A 36 -10.95 -9.81 7.93
N PRO A 37 -11.76 -9.82 9.01
CA PRO A 37 -12.99 -9.05 9.04
C PRO A 37 -12.67 -7.56 8.91
N CYS A 38 -13.38 -6.89 8.01
CA CYS A 38 -13.09 -5.50 7.65
C CYS A 38 -14.32 -4.62 7.48
N GLY A 39 -15.52 -5.19 7.52
CA GLY A 39 -16.76 -4.43 7.39
C GLY A 39 -17.99 -5.31 7.57
N MET A 40 -19.16 -4.71 7.46
CA MET A 40 -20.45 -5.39 7.55
C MET A 40 -21.24 -5.09 6.27
N ALA A 41 -21.74 -6.13 5.61
CA ALA A 41 -22.65 -6.00 4.49
C ALA A 41 -24.09 -6.15 4.99
N GLU A 42 -24.87 -5.08 4.93
CA GLU A 42 -26.32 -5.18 4.97
C GLU A 42 -26.78 -5.63 3.57
N LYS A 43 -27.28 -6.86 3.44
CA LYS A 43 -27.98 -7.27 2.22
C LYS A 43 -29.33 -6.57 2.20
N ASP A 44 -29.37 -5.33 1.72
CA ASP A 44 -30.62 -4.70 1.31
C ASP A 44 -31.18 -5.47 0.12
N ALA A 45 -32.17 -6.32 0.38
CA ALA A 45 -32.96 -7.03 -0.61
C ALA A 45 -33.85 -6.07 -1.42
N LYS A 46 -33.24 -5.08 -2.08
CA LYS A 46 -33.90 -4.22 -3.05
C LYS A 46 -33.50 -4.69 -4.44
N THR A 47 -34.53 -5.05 -5.21
CA THR A 47 -34.54 -5.77 -6.49
C THR A 47 -34.46 -7.29 -6.27
N ILE A 48 -35.50 -8.12 -6.52
CA ILE A 48 -36.53 -8.03 -7.56
C ILE A 48 -37.77 -8.85 -7.12
N THR A 49 -38.94 -8.20 -7.07
CA THR A 49 -40.28 -8.72 -7.40
C THR A 49 -40.60 -10.20 -7.14
N GLY A 50 -41.39 -10.49 -6.08
CA GLY A 50 -42.31 -11.63 -6.12
C GLY A 50 -42.40 -12.50 -4.87
N GLU A 51 -42.94 -11.96 -3.77
CA GLU A 51 -43.62 -12.71 -2.70
C GLU A 51 -44.37 -11.63 -1.92
N LEU A 52 -45.60 -11.27 -2.31
CA LEU A 52 -46.82 -11.85 -1.74
C LEU A 52 -46.61 -12.37 -0.31
N LEU A 53 -47.44 -11.90 0.62
CA LEU A 53 -47.57 -12.32 2.01
C LEU A 53 -46.85 -11.42 3.02
N GLY A 54 -47.63 -10.48 3.55
CA GLY A 54 -47.29 -9.81 4.79
C GLY A 54 -47.13 -10.82 5.92
N THR A 55 -46.01 -10.74 6.63
CA THR A 55 -45.86 -11.08 8.04
C THR A 55 -44.62 -10.34 8.56
N ASP A 56 -44.64 -10.10 9.87
CA ASP A 56 -43.93 -9.05 10.55
C ASP A 56 -42.61 -9.61 11.06
N SER A 57 -41.49 -9.23 10.47
CA SER A 57 -40.16 -9.24 11.10
C SER A 57 -39.11 -8.86 10.06
N SER A 58 -38.56 -7.65 10.23
CA SER A 58 -37.39 -7.19 9.48
C SER A 58 -36.17 -8.03 9.90
N HIS A 59 -36.02 -9.22 9.31
CA HIS A 59 -34.82 -10.05 9.44
C HIS A 59 -33.72 -9.45 8.56
N LYS A 60 -33.02 -8.42 9.07
CA LYS A 60 -31.76 -7.96 8.49
C LYS A 60 -30.68 -9.04 8.71
N LYS A 61 -30.31 -9.75 7.66
CA LYS A 61 -29.15 -10.66 7.68
C LYS A 61 -27.89 -9.84 7.40
N THR A 62 -27.28 -9.31 8.45
CA THR A 62 -25.96 -8.67 8.37
C THR A 62 -24.89 -9.74 8.25
N GLU A 63 -24.08 -9.68 7.19
CA GLU A 63 -22.98 -10.61 6.96
C GLU A 63 -21.65 -9.87 7.12
N GLU A 64 -20.69 -10.49 7.82
CA GLU A 64 -19.37 -9.90 8.02
C GLU A 64 -18.55 -10.00 6.73
N VAL A 65 -18.04 -8.86 6.26
CA VAL A 65 -17.21 -8.78 5.05
C VAL A 65 -15.77 -9.08 5.44
N LEU A 66 -15.18 -10.03 4.73
CA LEU A 66 -13.76 -10.39 4.88
C LEU A 66 -12.94 -9.72 3.77
N CYS A 67 -11.87 -9.03 4.16
CA CYS A 67 -10.92 -8.40 3.24
C CYS A 67 -9.61 -9.18 3.22
N GLN A 68 -8.94 -9.11 2.07
CA GLN A 68 -7.60 -9.63 1.93
C GLN A 68 -6.57 -8.65 2.51
N GLU A 69 -5.73 -9.13 3.41
CA GLU A 69 -4.69 -8.33 4.04
C GLU A 69 -3.34 -9.04 3.99
N TYR A 70 -2.30 -8.28 3.65
CA TYR A 70 -0.93 -8.76 3.56
C TYR A 70 -0.05 -8.15 4.66
N VAL A 71 0.92 -8.94 5.11
CA VAL A 71 2.00 -8.47 5.99
C VAL A 71 3.24 -8.25 5.14
N LEU A 72 3.68 -7.00 5.03
CA LEU A 72 4.94 -6.62 4.38
C LEU A 72 5.93 -6.19 5.45
N GLU A 73 7.05 -6.89 5.55
CA GLU A 73 8.13 -6.56 6.47
C GLU A 73 9.24 -5.83 5.73
N SER A 74 9.57 -4.62 6.17
CA SER A 74 10.77 -3.89 5.76
C SER A 74 11.88 -4.04 6.81
N GLU A 75 12.98 -3.31 6.63
CA GLU A 75 14.11 -3.32 7.57
C GLU A 75 13.69 -3.00 9.01
N THR A 76 12.84 -1.99 9.19
CA THR A 76 12.51 -1.42 10.51
C THR A 76 11.02 -1.45 10.85
N VAL A 77 10.13 -1.76 9.89
CA VAL A 77 8.67 -1.65 10.08
C VAL A 77 7.97 -2.86 9.44
N THR A 78 6.97 -3.38 10.15
CA THR A 78 6.00 -4.34 9.64
C THR A 78 4.71 -3.60 9.30
N TYR A 79 4.32 -3.66 8.02
CA TYR A 79 3.11 -3.06 7.48
C TYR A 79 2.02 -4.11 7.32
N ARG A 80 0.78 -3.77 7.67
CA ARG A 80 -0.40 -4.52 7.24
C ARG A 80 -1.10 -3.72 6.14
N ILE A 81 -1.25 -4.31 4.96
CA ILE A 81 -1.72 -3.62 3.76
C ILE A 81 -2.89 -4.35 3.12
N ARG A 82 -3.81 -3.60 2.51
CA ARG A 82 -4.96 -4.15 1.77
C ARG A 82 -4.98 -3.65 0.34
N PRO A 83 -5.38 -4.48 -0.64
CA PRO A 83 -5.63 -4.00 -1.99
C PRO A 83 -6.60 -2.82 -1.96
N LYS A 84 -6.35 -1.79 -2.77
CA LYS A 84 -7.29 -0.67 -2.90
C LYS A 84 -8.50 -1.04 -3.76
N ASP A 85 -8.32 -1.96 -4.71
CA ASP A 85 -9.37 -2.48 -5.59
C ASP A 85 -9.76 -3.89 -5.17
N ASP A 86 -10.93 -4.01 -4.56
CA ASP A 86 -11.48 -5.29 -4.09
C ASP A 86 -12.17 -6.10 -5.19
N LYS A 87 -12.33 -5.55 -6.42
CA LYS A 87 -13.04 -6.25 -7.49
C LYS A 87 -12.21 -7.37 -8.10
N HIS A 88 -10.92 -7.13 -8.30
CA HIS A 88 -9.99 -8.13 -8.86
C HIS A 88 -8.60 -7.98 -8.21
N PRO A 89 -8.49 -8.15 -6.88
CA PRO A 89 -7.20 -8.04 -6.21
C PRO A 89 -6.26 -9.13 -6.73
N ALA A 90 -5.10 -8.72 -7.24
CA ALA A 90 -4.10 -9.68 -7.62
C ALA A 90 -3.50 -10.34 -6.38
N LEU A 91 -3.34 -11.66 -6.44
CA LEU A 91 -2.67 -12.41 -5.41
C LEU A 91 -1.17 -12.13 -5.47
N LEU A 92 -0.62 -11.61 -4.38
CA LEU A 92 0.82 -11.42 -4.24
C LEU A 92 1.45 -12.71 -3.70
N PRO A 93 2.57 -13.16 -4.29
CA PRO A 93 3.26 -14.35 -3.82
C PRO A 93 3.90 -14.09 -2.46
N VAL A 94 3.46 -14.86 -1.45
CA VAL A 94 4.05 -14.83 -0.11
C VAL A 94 5.48 -15.41 -0.17
N GLY A 95 6.39 -14.82 0.59
CA GLY A 95 7.81 -15.18 0.62
C GLY A 95 8.67 -14.38 -0.36
N GLN A 96 8.07 -13.56 -1.22
CA GLN A 96 8.79 -12.81 -2.25
C GLN A 96 9.22 -11.42 -1.77
N ALA A 97 10.32 -10.95 -2.36
CA ALA A 97 10.80 -9.59 -2.21
C ALA A 97 9.93 -8.63 -3.01
N ALA A 98 9.75 -7.44 -2.46
CA ALA A 98 8.98 -6.38 -3.09
C ALA A 98 9.62 -5.02 -2.82
N GLN A 99 9.53 -4.14 -3.80
CA GLN A 99 9.90 -2.74 -3.70
C GLN A 99 8.66 -1.91 -3.52
N PHE A 100 8.74 -0.90 -2.65
CA PHE A 100 7.59 -0.04 -2.40
C PHE A 100 7.99 1.39 -2.05
N PHE A 101 7.06 2.31 -2.24
CA PHE A 101 7.14 3.64 -1.63
C PHE A 101 5.77 4.05 -1.10
N LEU A 102 5.78 4.98 -0.16
CA LEU A 102 4.57 5.52 0.46
C LEU A 102 4.21 6.84 -0.21
N GLU A 103 2.94 6.98 -0.56
CA GLU A 103 2.35 8.20 -1.12
C GLU A 103 1.07 8.52 -0.32
N LYS A 104 1.20 9.42 0.66
CA LYS A 104 0.13 9.77 1.63
C LYS A 104 -0.34 8.54 2.42
N ASP A 105 -1.56 8.08 2.16
CA ASP A 105 -2.23 6.92 2.79
C ASP A 105 -2.04 5.62 1.99
N LYS A 106 -1.34 5.69 0.85
CA LYS A 106 -1.18 4.57 -0.07
C LYS A 106 0.25 4.07 -0.11
N MET A 107 0.37 2.77 -0.34
CA MET A 107 1.62 2.10 -0.67
C MET A 107 1.57 1.68 -2.14
N LYS A 108 2.56 2.11 -2.91
CA LYS A 108 2.80 1.64 -4.28
C LYS A 108 3.76 0.48 -4.19
N LEU A 109 3.27 -0.73 -4.40
CA LEU A 109 4.02 -1.98 -4.22
C LEU A 109 4.30 -2.62 -5.58
N ARG A 110 5.54 -3.10 -5.75
CA ARG A 110 6.02 -3.83 -6.92
C ARG A 110 6.72 -5.09 -6.45
N VAL A 111 6.25 -6.25 -6.90
CA VAL A 111 6.88 -7.54 -6.59
C VAL A 111 7.88 -7.88 -7.68
N GLU A 112 9.10 -8.28 -7.30
CA GLU A 112 10.23 -8.45 -8.23
C GLU A 112 9.98 -9.55 -9.27
N ASP A 113 9.42 -10.69 -8.86
CA ASP A 113 9.23 -11.88 -9.71
C ASP A 113 7.83 -12.03 -10.34
N LEU A 114 6.96 -11.01 -10.24
CA LEU A 114 5.57 -11.12 -10.69
C LEU A 114 5.35 -10.51 -12.08
N ASP A 115 5.04 -9.22 -12.16
CA ASP A 115 4.77 -8.50 -13.41
C ASP A 115 5.43 -7.11 -13.50
N ASN A 116 6.29 -6.77 -12.52
CA ASN A 116 7.00 -5.49 -12.43
C ASN A 116 6.06 -4.26 -12.51
N LYS A 117 4.78 -4.44 -12.16
CA LYS A 117 3.77 -3.37 -12.14
C LYS A 117 3.60 -2.82 -10.74
N ASP A 118 3.42 -1.51 -10.66
CA ASP A 118 3.08 -0.84 -9.42
C ASP A 118 1.59 -1.03 -9.12
N ARG A 119 1.31 -1.50 -7.91
CA ARG A 119 -0.05 -1.77 -7.41
C ARG A 119 -0.32 -0.88 -6.21
N GLU A 120 -1.54 -0.35 -6.14
CA GLU A 120 -1.96 0.49 -5.01
C GLU A 120 -2.53 -0.36 -3.88
N TYR A 121 -1.95 -0.18 -2.70
CA TYR A 121 -2.41 -0.74 -1.43
C TYR A 121 -2.71 0.37 -0.43
N ILE A 122 -3.66 0.14 0.46
CA ILE A 122 -3.94 0.99 1.62
C ILE A 122 -3.15 0.43 2.80
N VAL A 123 -2.50 1.31 3.56
CA VAL A 123 -1.80 0.92 4.79
C VAL A 123 -2.79 0.92 5.95
N VAL A 124 -3.04 -0.25 6.53
CA VAL A 124 -3.98 -0.45 7.65
C VAL A 124 -3.29 -0.23 8.98
N SER A 125 -2.06 -0.71 9.13
CA SER A 125 -1.26 -0.50 10.33
C SER A 125 0.23 -0.55 10.04
N MET A 126 0.99 0.14 10.89
CA MET A 126 2.46 0.14 10.89
C MET A 126 2.94 -0.17 12.30
N MET A 127 3.78 -1.19 12.44
CA MET A 127 4.39 -1.57 13.71
C MET A 127 5.91 -1.57 13.55
N PRO A 128 6.68 -0.95 14.46
CA PRO A 128 8.13 -1.10 14.47
C PRO A 128 8.47 -2.59 14.53
N ARG A 129 9.45 -3.01 13.74
CA ARG A 129 9.96 -4.37 13.77
C ARG A 129 10.68 -4.56 15.09
N GLU A 130 10.31 -5.59 15.84
CA GLU A 130 11.05 -6.02 17.01
C GLU A 130 12.38 -6.63 16.55
N THR A 131 13.39 -5.77 16.39
CA THR A 131 14.77 -6.25 16.32
C THR A 131 15.16 -6.66 17.74
N ALA A 132 15.82 -7.81 17.89
CA ALA A 132 16.26 -8.34 19.17
C ALA A 132 17.43 -7.51 19.76
N THR A 133 17.25 -6.20 19.88
CA THR A 133 18.15 -5.24 20.51
C THR A 133 17.36 -4.37 21.49
N ALA A 134 16.61 -5.02 22.37
CA ALA A 134 16.06 -4.42 23.59
C ALA A 134 17.10 -4.45 24.73
N ASP A 135 18.39 -4.42 24.42
CA ASP A 135 19.48 -4.19 25.38
C ASP A 135 19.90 -2.72 25.33
N ALA A 136 19.05 -1.87 25.90
CA ALA A 136 19.46 -0.54 26.35
C ALA A 136 18.70 -0.18 27.62
N GLN A 137 18.89 -0.99 28.66
CA GLN A 137 18.72 -0.49 30.02
C GLN A 137 20.10 -0.19 30.60
N PRO A 138 20.36 1.07 30.99
CA PRO A 138 21.21 1.31 32.14
C PRO A 138 20.53 2.19 33.19
N GLN A 139 20.40 1.58 34.36
CA GLN A 139 20.61 2.16 35.69
C GLN A 139 19.67 3.24 36.20
N ARG A 140 18.71 2.75 36.98
CA ARG A 140 18.13 3.38 38.17
C ARG A 140 19.24 3.95 39.07
N THR A 141 19.53 5.25 38.94
CA THR A 141 20.31 5.98 39.94
C THR A 141 19.47 6.04 41.22
N LYS A 142 19.87 5.31 42.26
CA LYS A 142 19.42 5.59 43.63
C LYS A 142 19.93 6.98 43.98
N LEU A 143 19.02 7.94 44.18
CA LEU A 143 19.33 9.14 44.93
C LEU A 143 18.92 8.89 46.39
N GLN A 144 19.84 9.26 47.28
CA GLN A 144 19.80 9.13 48.73
C GLN A 144 18.60 9.84 49.37
#